data_AF-A0A8T0BCR3-F1
#
_entry.id   AF-A0A8T0BCR3-F1
#
_cell.length_a   1.000
_cell.length_b   1.000
_cell.length_c   1.000
_cell.angle_alpha   90.00
_cell.angle_beta   90.00
_cell.angle_gamma   90.00
#
_symmetry.space_group_name_H-M   'P 1'
#
loop_
_entity.id
_entity.type
_entity.pdbx_description
1 polymer ?
#
loop_
_entity_poly.entity_id
_entity_poly.type
_entity_poly.pdbx_seq_one_letter_code
_entity_poly.pdbx_strand_id
1 'polypeptide(L)'
;MGEAGDSQCTEIMPFFCYAVTAKKQTVRIKIQSNQDLNDPAVNEDILEKIRQKLADNGMEEDVMMKWNVKADGLVFHKEKRN
;
A
#
# COMPACT_ATOMS: atom_id res chain seq x y z
N MET A 1 -27.54 20.64 -28.27
CA MET A 1 -27.01 19.73 -27.24
C MET A 1 -25.58 19.40 -27.61
N GLY A 2 -24.61 19.54 -26.70
CA GLY A 2 -23.22 19.17 -26.97
C GLY A 2 -23.08 17.65 -26.92
N GLU A 3 -22.52 17.06 -27.96
CA GLU A 3 -22.14 15.65 -27.99
C GLU A 3 -20.74 15.51 -27.39
N ALA A 4 -20.57 14.63 -26.40
CA ALA A 4 -19.26 14.30 -25.88
C ALA A 4 -18.65 13.23 -26.80
N GLY A 5 -17.53 13.56 -27.44
CA GLY A 5 -16.76 12.58 -28.21
C GLY A 5 -15.86 11.73 -27.31
N ASP A 6 -15.72 10.45 -27.64
CA ASP A 6 -14.71 9.55 -27.06
C ASP A 6 -13.30 9.97 -27.53
N SER A 7 -12.68 10.91 -26.82
CA SER A 7 -11.26 11.23 -27.00
C SER A 7 -10.37 10.28 -26.20
N GLN A 8 -9.16 10.00 -26.70
CA GLN A 8 -8.18 9.21 -25.94
C GLN A 8 -7.70 10.00 -24.72
N CYS A 9 -7.70 9.37 -23.54
CA CYS A 9 -7.19 9.97 -22.28
C CYS A 9 -5.69 10.33 -22.28
N THR A 10 -5.00 10.18 -23.41
CA THR A 10 -3.63 10.63 -23.66
C THR A 10 -3.56 12.10 -24.07
N GLU A 11 -4.66 12.68 -24.54
CA GLU A 11 -4.77 14.11 -24.82
C GLU A 11 -5.05 14.85 -23.50
N ILE A 12 -4.08 15.65 -23.04
CA ILE A 12 -4.20 16.38 -21.78
C ILE A 12 -5.24 17.49 -21.93
N MET A 13 -6.48 17.16 -21.56
CA MET A 13 -7.58 18.12 -21.40
C MET A 13 -7.62 18.58 -19.93
N PRO A 14 -7.24 19.82 -19.60
CA PRO A 14 -6.97 20.27 -18.22
C PRO A 14 -8.13 20.08 -17.23
N PHE A 15 -9.36 19.98 -17.75
CA PHE A 15 -10.60 19.82 -16.97
C PHE A 15 -11.12 18.37 -16.95
N PHE A 16 -10.76 17.55 -17.94
CA PHE A 16 -11.34 16.21 -18.16
C PHE A 16 -10.41 15.07 -17.72
N CYS A 17 -9.10 15.27 -17.77
CA CYS A 17 -8.12 14.24 -17.40
C CYS A 17 -7.33 14.64 -16.15
N TYR A 18 -8.01 14.72 -15.00
CA TYR A 18 -7.34 14.80 -13.71
C TYR A 18 -6.91 13.38 -13.28
N ALA A 19 -5.84 12.86 -13.89
CA ALA A 19 -5.24 11.63 -13.40
C ALA A 19 -4.50 11.95 -12.08
N VAL A 20 -5.19 11.84 -10.95
CA VAL A 20 -4.54 11.84 -9.63
C VAL A 20 -3.60 10.64 -9.63
N THR A 21 -2.31 10.90 -9.83
CA THR A 21 -1.29 9.86 -9.83
C THR A 21 -1.04 9.42 -8.39
N ALA A 22 -1.87 8.49 -7.90
CA ALA A 22 -1.64 7.85 -6.62
C ALA A 22 -0.35 7.03 -6.70
N LYS A 23 0.72 7.49 -6.03
CA LYS A 23 1.97 6.74 -5.94
C LYS A 23 1.77 5.56 -5.00
N LYS A 24 1.60 4.36 -5.58
CA LYS A 24 1.57 3.11 -4.82
C LYS A 24 2.99 2.55 -4.71
N GLN A 25 3.48 2.43 -3.48
CA GLN A 25 4.73 1.74 -3.19
C GLN A 25 4.43 0.45 -2.42
N THR A 26 5.17 -0.62 -2.72
CA THR A 26 5.07 -1.90 -2.00
C THR A 26 6.44 -2.21 -1.40
N VAL A 27 6.46 -2.45 -0.09
CA VAL A 27 7.68 -2.80 0.64
C VAL A 27 7.58 -4.26 1.08
N ARG A 28 8.67 -5.00 0.92
CA ARG A 28 8.80 -6.36 1.45
C ARG A 28 9.66 -6.32 2.71
N ILE A 29 9.14 -6.86 3.80
CA ILE A 29 9.83 -6.91 5.09
C ILE A 29 10.08 -8.35 5.50
N LYS A 30 11.18 -8.57 6.24
CA LYS A 30 11.45 -9.83 6.95
C LYS A 30 11.47 -9.51 8.44
N ILE A 31 10.74 -10.30 9.23
CA ILE A 31 10.64 -10.13 10.67
C ILE A 31 11.07 -11.44 11.32
N GLN A 32 11.97 -11.35 12.30
CA GLN A 32 12.32 -12.46 13.18
C GLN A 32 11.51 -12.31 14.46
N SER A 33 10.62 -13.27 14.72
CA SER A 33 9.81 -13.31 15.94
C SER A 33 9.45 -14.76 16.26
N ASN A 34 9.18 -15.02 17.54
CA ASN A 34 8.62 -16.29 18.01
C ASN A 34 7.08 -16.26 18.07
N GLN A 35 6.47 -15.10 17.88
CA GLN A 35 5.02 -14.92 17.87
C GLN A 35 4.40 -15.26 16.51
N ASP A 36 3.10 -15.53 16.48
CA ASP A 36 2.37 -15.61 15.22
C ASP A 36 2.13 -14.19 14.68
N LEU A 37 2.82 -13.87 13.58
CA LEU A 37 2.71 -12.56 12.94
C LEU A 37 1.39 -12.37 12.18
N ASN A 38 0.62 -13.44 11.93
CA ASN A 38 -0.68 -13.32 11.27
C ASN A 38 -1.83 -13.09 12.26
N ASP A 39 -1.57 -13.08 13.56
CA ASP A 39 -2.55 -12.65 14.55
C ASP A 39 -2.99 -11.20 14.26
N PRO A 40 -4.30 -10.87 14.27
CA PRO A 40 -4.79 -9.54 13.94
C PRO A 40 -4.17 -8.44 14.80
N ALA A 41 -4.07 -8.64 16.12
CA ALA A 41 -3.54 -7.64 17.03
C ALA A 41 -2.04 -7.43 16.79
N VAL A 42 -1.28 -8.51 16.57
CA VAL A 42 0.15 -8.43 16.23
C VAL A 42 0.37 -7.71 14.90
N ASN A 43 -0.46 -8.00 13.88
CA ASN A 43 -0.40 -7.33 12.58
C ASN A 43 -0.63 -5.82 12.68
N GLU A 44 -1.59 -5.40 13.51
CA GLU A 44 -1.88 -3.98 13.74
C GLU A 44 -0.71 -3.27 14.44
N ASP A 45 -0.15 -3.87 15.49
CA ASP A 45 1.03 -3.34 16.19
C ASP A 45 2.24 -3.17 15.27
N ILE A 46 2.48 -4.14 14.38
CA ILE A 46 3.58 -4.06 13.40
C ILE A 46 3.32 -2.92 12.41
N LEU A 47 2.09 -2.77 11.92
CA LEU A 47 1.73 -1.74 10.97
C LEU A 47 1.89 -0.34 11.58
N GLU A 48 1.49 -0.16 12.85
CA GLU A 48 1.67 1.09 13.58
C GLU A 48 3.17 1.43 13.74
N LYS A 49 4.00 0.45 14.12
CA LYS A 49 5.46 0.64 14.20
C LYS A 49 6.08 1.05 12.86
N ILE A 50 5.58 0.50 11.75
CA ILE A 50 6.06 0.90 10.42
C ILE A 50 5.64 2.34 10.12
N ARG A 51 4.39 2.72 10.42
CA ARG A 51 3.91 4.10 10.25
C ARG A 51 4.75 5.10 11.02
N GLN A 52 5.00 4.83 12.31
CA GLN A 52 5.86 5.66 13.16
C GLN A 52 7.25 5.83 12.54
N LYS A 53 7.90 4.74 12.12
CA LYS A 53 9.22 4.84 11.48
C LYS A 53 9.20 5.62 10.18
N LEU A 54 8.15 5.49 9.37
CA LEU A 54 8.04 6.27 8.13
C LEU A 54 7.86 7.76 8.44
N ALA A 55 7.04 8.11 9.44
CA ALA A 55 6.86 9.48 9.90
C ALA A 55 8.18 10.08 10.43
N ASP A 56 8.94 9.31 11.24
CA ASP A 56 10.26 9.71 11.74
C ASP A 56 11.26 9.99 10.60
N ASN A 57 11.06 9.36 9.43
CA ASN A 57 11.88 9.55 8.22
C ASN A 57 11.29 10.59 7.25
N GLY A 58 10.31 11.38 7.68
CA GLY A 58 9.77 12.50 6.93
C GLY A 58 8.69 12.15 5.90
N MET A 59 8.07 10.98 5.99
CA MET A 59 6.81 10.73 5.27
C MET A 59 5.65 11.42 5.97
N GLU A 60 4.67 11.91 5.19
CA GLU A 60 3.45 12.49 5.74
C GLU A 60 2.65 11.47 6.56
N GLU A 61 1.96 11.94 7.60
CA GLU A 61 1.18 11.11 8.52
C GLU A 61 0.02 10.38 7.82
N ASP A 62 -0.51 10.95 6.72
CA ASP A 62 -1.68 10.46 5.97
C ASP A 62 -1.37 9.34 4.95
N VAL A 63 -0.26 8.61 5.11
CA VAL A 63 0.04 7.45 4.23
C VAL A 63 -0.92 6.30 4.52
N MET A 64 -1.84 6.03 3.59
CA MET A 64 -2.71 4.85 3.66
C MET A 64 -1.89 3.55 3.51
N MET A 65 -1.53 2.93 4.63
CA MET A 65 -0.87 1.63 4.65
C MET A 65 -1.87 0.49 4.83
N LYS A 66 -1.74 -0.54 4.00
CA LYS A 66 -2.49 -1.80 4.09
C LYS A 66 -1.57 -2.99 3.86
N TRP A 67 -1.87 -4.10 4.54
CA TRP A 67 -1.19 -5.36 4.27
C TRP A 67 -1.53 -5.89 2.89
N ASN A 68 -0.52 -6.45 2.21
CA ASN A 68 -0.71 -7.18 0.96
C ASN A 68 -1.05 -8.64 1.30
N VAL A 69 -2.33 -8.88 1.59
CA VAL A 69 -2.86 -10.21 1.89
C VAL A 69 -2.76 -11.08 0.63
N LYS A 70 -2.18 -12.27 0.75
CA LYS A 70 -2.06 -13.23 -0.35
C LYS A 70 -3.36 -14.01 -0.54
N ALA A 71 -3.43 -14.79 -1.62
CA ALA A 71 -4.60 -15.59 -1.96
C ALA A 71 -4.98 -16.63 -0.88
N ASP A 72 -4.05 -16.99 0.00
CA ASP A 72 -4.25 -17.88 1.14
C ASP A 72 -4.79 -17.15 2.40
N GLY A 73 -5.01 -15.84 2.32
CA GLY A 73 -5.47 -15.03 3.45
C GLY A 73 -4.36 -14.62 4.42
N LEU A 74 -3.10 -15.00 4.16
CA LEU A 74 -1.97 -14.69 5.03
C LEU A 74 -1.18 -13.49 4.52
N VAL A 75 -0.60 -12.75 5.46
CA VAL A 75 0.31 -11.62 5.19
C VAL A 75 1.76 -12.10 5.28
N PHE A 76 2.07 -12.88 6.31
CA PHE A 76 3.42 -13.35 6.59
C PHE A 76 3.55 -14.85 6.31
N HIS A 77 4.60 -15.18 5.57
CA HIS A 77 4.99 -16.56 5.24
C HIS A 77 6.36 -16.84 5.83
N LYS A 78 6.51 -18.02 6.47
CA LYS A 78 7.81 -18.48 6.95
C LYS A 78 8.76 -18.62 5.77
N GLU A 79 9.96 -18.04 5.91
CA GLU A 79 11.01 -18.21 4.91
C GLU A 79 11.45 -19.68 4.89
N LYS A 80 11.39 -20.32 3.72
CA LYS A 80 11.94 -21.66 3.54
C LYS A 80 13.46 -21.54 3.54
N ARG A 81 14.12 -22.28 4.43
CA ARG A 81 15.57 -22.51 4.28
C ARG A 81 15.76 -23.41 3.06
N ASN A 82 16.61 -22.96 2.15
CA ASN A 82 17.08 -23.73 1.00
C ASN A 82 18.45 -24.33 1.32
#